data_AF-A0A7V7B486-F1
#
_entry.id   AF-A0A7V7B486-F1
#
_cell.length_a   1.000
_cell.length_b   1.000
_cell.length_c   1.000
_cell.angle_alpha   90.00
_cell.angle_beta   90.00
_cell.angle_gamma   90.00
#
_symmetry.space_group_name_H-M   'P 1'
#
loop_
_entity.id
_entity.type
_entity.pdbx_description
1 polymer ?
#
loop_
_entity_poly.entity_id
_entity_poly.type
_entity_poly.pdbx_seq_one_letter_code
_entity_poly.pdbx_strand_id
1 'polypeptide(L)' 'LIHCYLEVRGSVASLGGKEAIGLVGTRKLYGASANFMKKMIDNRYLFLLGGPALMLKKGRNPF' A
#
# COMPACT_ATOMS: atom_id res chain seq x y z
N LEU A 1 12.65 -27.09 -6.70
CA LEU A 1 13.37 -25.82 -6.48
C LEU A 1 12.36 -24.69 -6.70
N ILE A 2 11.88 -24.02 -5.64
CA ILE A 2 10.92 -22.93 -5.80
C ILE A 2 11.68 -21.70 -6.32
N HIS A 3 11.47 -21.36 -7.59
CA HIS A 3 11.94 -20.11 -8.18
C HIS A 3 11.13 -18.97 -7.56
N CYS A 4 11.69 -18.31 -6.54
CA CYS A 4 11.14 -17.09 -5.98
C CYS A 4 11.67 -15.91 -6.79
N TYR A 5 10.88 -15.42 -7.75
CA TYR A 5 11.19 -14.18 -8.46
C TYR A 5 10.56 -13.01 -7.71
N LEU A 6 11.39 -12.05 -7.29
CA LEU A 6 10.92 -10.86 -6.57
C LEU A 6 10.34 -9.84 -7.55
N GLU A 7 9.02 -9.70 -7.58
CA GLU A 7 8.34 -8.68 -8.37
C GLU A 7 8.16 -7.40 -7.54
N VAL A 8 9.09 -6.43 -7.71
CA VAL A 8 9.03 -5.15 -7.00
C VAL A 8 8.12 -4.18 -7.78
N ARG A 9 6.90 -3.95 -7.28
CA ARG A 9 5.94 -3.01 -7.93
C ARG A 9 6.17 -1.53 -7.57
N GLY A 10 7.07 -1.25 -6.64
CA GLY A 10 7.35 0.09 -6.11
C GLY A 10 7.19 0.19 -4.60
N SER A 11 7.64 1.30 -4.01
CA SER A 11 7.62 1.52 -2.56
C SER A 11 7.10 2.92 -2.22
N VAL A 12 6.27 2.98 -1.18
CA VAL A 12 5.72 4.22 -0.62
C VAL A 12 6.06 4.30 0.87
N ALA A 13 6.65 5.42 1.28
CA ALA A 13 7.03 5.75 2.64
C ALA A 13 6.20 6.95 3.15
N SER A 14 5.64 6.84 4.36
CA SER A 14 4.92 7.92 5.02
C SER A 14 5.89 8.89 5.69
N LEU A 15 5.62 10.20 5.60
CA LEU A 15 6.42 11.25 6.24
C LEU A 15 5.78 11.79 7.53
N GLY A 16 4.58 11.32 7.88
CA GLY A 16 3.78 11.81 9.01
C GLY A 16 2.71 12.81 8.56
N GLY A 17 1.77 13.17 9.43
CA GLY A 17 0.84 14.28 9.16
C GLY A 17 -0.08 14.14 7.93
N LYS A 18 -0.44 12.91 7.54
CA LYS A 18 -1.19 12.56 6.30
C LYS A 18 -0.41 12.71 4.99
N GLU A 19 0.91 12.86 5.05
CA GLU A 19 1.77 12.95 3.87
C GLU A 19 2.60 11.68 3.66
N ALA A 20 2.86 11.36 2.39
CA ALA A 20 3.77 10.30 2.01
C ALA A 20 4.47 10.63 0.69
N ILE A 21 5.52 9.87 0.39
CA ILE A 21 6.27 9.92 -0.85
C ILE A 21 6.52 8.50 -1.31
N GLY A 22 6.47 8.26 -2.62
CA GLY A 22 6.79 6.94 -3.13
C GLY A 22 6.88 6.87 -4.64
N LEU A 23 7.40 5.74 -5.10
CA LEU A 23 7.54 5.43 -6.50
C LEU A 23 6.72 4.18 -6.77
N VAL A 24 5.71 4.29 -7.63
CA VAL A 24 4.80 3.20 -7.99
C VAL A 24 4.94 2.96 -9.50
N GLY A 25 5.51 1.82 -9.86
CA GLY A 25 5.93 1.54 -11.24
C GLY A 25 6.93 2.60 -11.72
N THR A 26 6.50 3.49 -12.62
CA THR A 26 7.32 4.57 -13.20
C THR A 26 6.91 5.97 -12.71
N ARG A 27 5.86 6.10 -11.88
CA ARG A 27 5.35 7.39 -11.43
C ARG A 27 5.75 7.67 -9.99
N LYS A 28 6.24 8.90 -9.74
CA LYS A 28 6.51 9.42 -8.39
C LYS A 28 5.22 10.04 -7.84
N LEU A 29 4.80 9.61 -6.65
CA LEU A 29 3.62 10.11 -5.94
C LEU A 29 4.08 10.86 -4.70
N TYR A 30 3.41 11.97 -4.40
CA TYR A 30 3.73 12.87 -3.29
C TYR A 30 2.47 13.32 -2.54
N GLY A 31 2.65 13.66 -1.27
CA GLY A 31 1.64 14.24 -0.41
C GLY A 31 0.48 13.29 -0.10
N ALA A 32 -0.75 13.81 -0.12
CA ALA A 32 -1.96 13.07 0.20
C ALA A 32 -2.21 11.88 -0.76
N SER A 33 -1.83 12.03 -2.04
CA SER A 33 -2.01 10.97 -3.05
C SER A 33 -1.17 9.73 -2.74
N ALA A 34 0.06 9.92 -2.27
CA ALA A 34 0.93 8.84 -1.84
C ALA A 34 0.43 8.21 -0.53
N ASN A 35 -0.11 9.00 0.40
CA ASN A 35 -0.62 8.48 1.66
C ASN A 35 -1.88 7.61 1.44
N PHE A 36 -2.78 8.05 0.55
CA PHE A 36 -3.90 7.25 0.07
C PHE A 36 -3.42 5.93 -0.55
N MET A 37 -2.38 5.98 -1.40
CA MET A 37 -1.81 4.79 -2.01
C MET A 37 -1.21 3.82 -0.98
N LYS A 38 -0.50 4.33 0.03
CA LYS A 38 0.04 3.50 1.12
C LYS A 38 -1.06 2.71 1.83
N LYS A 39 -2.16 3.38 2.18
CA LYS A 39 -3.32 2.75 2.84
C LYS A 39 -4.02 1.72 1.96
N MET A 40 -4.14 1.98 0.65
CA MET A 40 -4.69 1.02 -0.33
C MET A 40 -3.85 -0.25 -0.43
N ILE A 41 -2.52 -0.12 -0.47
CA ILE A 41 -1.61 -1.27 -0.50
C ILE A 41 -1.76 -2.12 0.77
N ASP A 42 -1.84 -1.48 1.94
CA ASP A 42 -2.06 -2.18 3.22
C ASP A 42 -3.42 -2.91 3.23
N ASN A 43 -4.48 -2.30 2.71
CA ASN A 43 -5.81 -2.93 2.62
C ASN A 43 -5.83 -4.11 1.65
N ARG A 44 -5.16 -4.01 0.50
CA ARG A 44 -5.01 -5.13 -0.44
C ARG A 44 -4.27 -6.31 0.21
N TYR A 45 -3.24 -6.02 0.99
CA TYR A 45 -2.52 -7.05 1.72
C TYR A 45 -3.42 -7.76 2.75
N LEU A 46 -4.20 -7.01 3.53
CA LEU A 46 -5.18 -7.58 4.47
C LEU A 46 -6.26 -8.42 3.75
N PHE A 47 -6.71 -7.98 2.59
CA PHE A 47 -7.66 -8.72 1.77
C PHE A 47 -7.09 -10.05 1.27
N LEU A 48 -5.83 -10.08 0.83
CA LEU A 48 -5.17 -11.31 0.39
C LEU A 48 -4.93 -12.29 1.56
N LEU A 49 -4.65 -11.78 2.76
CA LEU A 49 -4.39 -12.62 3.93
C LEU A 49 -5.62 -13.35 4.47
N GLY A 50 -6.79 -12.72 4.43
CA GLY A 50 -7.99 -13.37 4.94
C GLY A 50 -9.31 -12.70 4.57
N GLY A 51 -9.33 -12.11 3.38
CA GLY A 51 -10.54 -11.69 2.71
C GLY A 51 -11.16 -10.39 3.23
N PRO A 52 -12.39 -10.09 2.77
CA PRO A 52 -13.05 -8.82 3.05
C PRO A 52 -13.40 -8.62 4.53
N ALA A 53 -13.63 -9.71 5.29
CA ALA A 53 -13.94 -9.62 6.72
C ALA A 53 -12.77 -9.05 7.55
N LEU A 54 -11.53 -9.42 7.21
CA LEU A 54 -10.32 -8.88 7.85
C LEU A 54 -10.03 -7.45 7.43
N MET A 55 -10.28 -7.12 6.16
CA MET A 55 -10.17 -5.75 5.68
C MET A 55 -11.17 -4.82 6.37
N LEU A 56 -12.40 -5.24 6.65
CA LEU A 56 -13.38 -4.40 7.35
C LEU A 56 -13.04 -4.22 8.84
N LYS A 57 -12.46 -5.23 9.50
CA LYS A 57 -12.08 -5.14 10.92
C LYS A 57 -10.80 -4.33 11.17
N LYS A 58 -9.82 -4.38 10.26
CA LYS A 58 -8.47 -3.79 10.44
C LYS A 58 -8.07 -2.80 9.35
N GLY A 59 -8.95 -2.55 8.38
CA GLY A 59 -8.66 -1.71 7.24
C GLY A 59 -8.27 -0.30 7.63
N ARG A 60 -7.29 0.25 6.91
CA ARG A 60 -6.91 1.66 7.02
C ARG A 60 -7.86 2.47 6.16
N ASN A 61 -8.60 3.39 6.79
CA ASN A 61 -9.53 4.26 6.08
C ASN A 61 -8.75 5.20 5.14
N PRO A 62 -8.98 5.13 3.81
CA PRO A 62 -8.18 5.89 2.86
C PRO A 62 -8.59 7.36 2.79
N PHE A 63 -9.80 7.68 3.24
CA PHE A 63 -10.32 9.04 3.47
C PHE A 63 -9.72 9.69 4.72
#